data_AF-A0A6G1SEX1-F1
#
_entry.id   AF-A0A6G1SEX1-F1
#
_cell.length_a   1.000
_cell.length_b   1.000
_cell.length_c   1.000
_cell.angle_alpha   90.00
_cell.angle_beta   90.00
_cell.angle_gamma   90.00
#
_symmetry.space_group_name_H-M   'P 1'
#
loop_
_entity.id
_entity.type
_entity.pdbx_description
1 polymer ?
#
loop_
_entity_poly.entity_id
_entity_poly.type
_entity_poly.pdbx_seq_one_letter_code
_entity_poly.pdbx_strand_id
1 'polypeptide(L)'
;MSDPSQKMNPMSLASEDSQQPEQQQGIVRQQQQQHPHQALFDSIPQNGLKCDILFLVIKNRIKEEPEYVKRLRVVFQFNMLKNNQPAATWTCDTKSCIEGDIYKGPPKPGCKADCILTVDDDDWVKIMVGKLNPQRAFMMSKFKIKGNIMLLQKLYALWFELRRKGKTPEIDLIQEIMVEEQLMPGLKSEAMAIEIVQRIVKMPHLAETIDANIQLNILKDTKLMTKYLIGMHPGKKPEFRRLYNALLSNEERKQLSQKLQRSTEATVAPKADIIFTIEDDDLVLVIYGIYKVNTAIETGRLKVEGKFELVDQARALFEQPPIMANL
;
A
#
# COMPACT_ATOMS: atom_id res chain seq x y z
N MET A 1 65.01 -46.57 50.08
CA MET A 1 63.78 -47.19 50.62
C MET A 1 62.61 -46.30 50.27
N SER A 2 61.52 -46.94 49.94
CA SER A 2 60.38 -46.50 49.12
C SER A 2 59.45 -45.52 49.82
N ASP A 3 58.94 -44.52 49.08
CA ASP A 3 57.56 -44.03 49.22
C ASP A 3 57.12 -43.30 47.93
N PRO A 4 56.07 -43.79 47.22
CA PRO A 4 55.34 -42.98 46.25
C PRO A 4 53.85 -42.90 46.60
N SER A 5 53.31 -41.69 46.69
CA SER A 5 51.88 -41.41 46.61
C SER A 5 51.64 -40.15 45.76
N GLN A 6 50.90 -40.33 44.66
CA GLN A 6 50.53 -39.35 43.65
C GLN A 6 49.54 -38.28 44.16
N LYS A 7 49.54 -37.09 43.53
CA LYS A 7 48.37 -36.58 42.75
C LYS A 7 48.66 -35.28 41.98
N MET A 8 48.62 -35.43 40.65
CA MET A 8 48.05 -34.60 39.57
C MET A 8 48.14 -33.06 39.60
N ASN A 9 48.85 -32.52 38.59
CA ASN A 9 48.71 -31.16 38.04
C ASN A 9 47.80 -31.20 36.80
N PRO A 10 46.92 -30.20 36.58
CA PRO A 10 46.13 -30.13 35.35
C PRO A 10 46.87 -29.45 34.19
N MET A 11 46.75 -30.16 33.08
CA MET A 11 47.00 -29.91 31.66
C MET A 11 46.72 -28.49 31.13
N SER A 12 47.63 -28.06 30.24
CA SER A 12 47.53 -26.97 29.28
C SER A 12 46.42 -27.19 28.24
N LEU A 13 45.62 -26.15 27.94
CA LEU A 13 44.92 -26.03 26.66
C LEU A 13 45.66 -25.00 25.79
N ALA A 14 46.29 -25.52 24.73
CA ALA A 14 46.74 -24.74 23.60
C ALA A 14 45.58 -24.49 22.63
N SER A 15 45.65 -23.34 21.97
CA SER A 15 44.72 -22.74 21.03
C SER A 15 44.81 -23.34 19.62
N GLU A 16 43.72 -23.94 19.13
CA GLU A 16 43.47 -24.18 17.70
C GLU A 16 41.96 -24.12 17.44
N ASP A 17 41.46 -23.01 16.90
CA ASP A 17 40.38 -22.99 15.90
C ASP A 17 40.05 -21.53 15.52
N SER A 18 40.72 -21.03 14.49
CA SER A 18 40.40 -19.74 13.88
C SER A 18 40.62 -19.80 12.36
N GLN A 19 39.81 -20.61 11.67
CA GLN A 19 39.73 -20.61 10.20
C GLN A 19 38.31 -20.72 9.61
N GLN A 20 37.24 -20.55 10.41
CA GLN A 20 35.86 -20.61 9.90
C GLN A 20 35.10 -19.29 9.58
N PRO A 21 35.56 -18.05 9.88
CA PRO A 21 34.75 -16.86 9.56
C PRO A 21 34.75 -16.48 8.06
N GLU A 22 35.81 -16.81 7.31
CA GLU A 22 36.00 -16.26 5.96
C GLU A 22 35.12 -16.94 4.88
N GLN A 23 34.82 -18.23 5.04
CA GLN A 23 33.94 -18.95 4.10
C GLN A 23 32.47 -18.54 4.23
N GLN A 24 32.00 -18.22 5.45
CA GLN A 24 30.66 -17.66 5.65
C GLN A 24 30.56 -16.20 5.19
N GLN A 25 31.63 -15.40 5.32
CA GLN A 25 31.68 -14.06 4.76
C GLN A 25 31.71 -14.06 3.22
N GLY A 26 32.32 -15.06 2.58
CA GLY A 26 32.30 -15.24 1.12
C GLY A 26 30.90 -15.53 0.57
N ILE A 27 30.11 -16.37 1.25
CA ILE A 27 28.73 -16.72 0.86
C ILE A 27 27.77 -15.53 1.09
N VAL A 28 27.94 -14.79 2.19
CA VAL A 28 27.16 -13.56 2.46
C VAL A 28 27.50 -12.45 1.46
N ARG A 29 28.77 -12.30 1.07
CA ARG A 29 29.19 -11.34 0.03
C ARG A 29 28.70 -11.74 -1.38
N GLN A 30 28.59 -13.03 -1.69
CA GLN A 30 28.03 -13.49 -2.96
C GLN A 30 26.49 -13.38 -3.03
N GLN A 31 25.78 -13.50 -1.90
CA GLN A 31 24.33 -13.24 -1.83
C GLN A 31 23.98 -11.74 -1.79
N GLN A 32 24.94 -10.86 -1.51
CA GLN A 32 24.80 -9.40 -1.53
C GLN A 32 25.03 -8.75 -2.91
N GLN A 33 25.14 -9.52 -4.00
CA GLN A 33 24.87 -8.99 -5.35
C GLN A 33 23.35 -8.83 -5.56
N GLN A 34 22.68 -8.17 -4.62
CA GLN A 34 21.26 -7.87 -4.67
C GLN A 34 21.00 -6.87 -5.79
N HIS A 35 19.91 -7.07 -6.53
CA HIS A 35 19.38 -6.12 -7.50
C HIS A 35 19.43 -4.70 -6.90
N PRO A 36 19.92 -3.67 -7.60
CA PRO A 36 20.30 -2.37 -7.02
C PRO A 36 19.16 -1.60 -6.31
N HIS A 37 17.93 -2.10 -6.38
CA HIS A 37 16.72 -1.51 -5.81
C HIS A 37 15.95 -2.44 -4.87
N GLN A 38 16.55 -3.55 -4.42
CA GLN A 38 15.86 -4.55 -3.57
C GLN A 38 15.27 -3.93 -2.30
N ALA A 39 16.03 -3.08 -1.60
CA ALA A 39 15.55 -2.42 -0.38
C ALA A 39 14.31 -1.54 -0.62
N LEU A 40 14.22 -0.89 -1.78
CA LEU A 40 13.02 -0.14 -2.18
C LEU A 40 11.85 -1.10 -2.39
N PHE A 41 12.05 -2.18 -3.13
CA PHE A 41 10.99 -3.16 -3.39
C PHE A 41 10.47 -3.80 -2.10
N ASP A 42 11.34 -4.12 -1.16
CA ASP A 42 10.98 -4.70 0.14
C ASP A 42 10.21 -3.71 1.04
N SER A 43 10.41 -2.40 0.85
CA SER A 43 9.68 -1.36 1.59
C SER A 43 8.21 -1.22 1.17
N ILE A 44 7.85 -1.71 -0.03
CA ILE A 44 6.52 -1.58 -0.60
C ILE A 44 5.61 -2.71 -0.08
N PRO A 45 4.41 -2.42 0.45
CA PRO A 45 3.47 -3.45 0.86
C PRO A 45 3.07 -4.37 -0.30
N GLN A 46 3.26 -5.68 -0.11
CA GLN A 46 2.98 -6.71 -1.12
C GLN A 46 2.15 -7.88 -0.55
N ASN A 47 1.56 -7.75 0.63
CA ASN A 47 0.78 -8.81 1.26
C ASN A 47 -0.68 -8.91 0.74
N GLY A 48 -1.11 -7.98 -0.11
CA GLY A 48 -2.49 -7.92 -0.61
C GLY A 48 -3.53 -7.46 0.42
N LEU A 49 -3.10 -6.88 1.56
CA LEU A 49 -4.01 -6.31 2.55
C LEU A 49 -4.48 -4.93 2.11
N LYS A 50 -5.78 -4.71 2.14
CA LYS A 50 -6.39 -3.41 1.78
C LYS A 50 -6.10 -2.35 2.83
N CYS A 51 -5.97 -2.75 4.09
CA CYS A 51 -5.62 -1.85 5.18
C CYS A 51 -4.29 -1.16 4.95
N ASP A 52 -3.32 -1.81 4.30
CA ASP A 52 -2.01 -1.23 4.03
C ASP A 52 -2.16 0.01 3.14
N ILE A 53 -2.97 -0.08 2.07
CA ILE A 53 -3.29 1.06 1.20
C ILE A 53 -4.02 2.17 1.97
N LEU A 54 -5.02 1.80 2.77
CA LEU A 54 -5.82 2.76 3.51
C LEU A 54 -5.01 3.50 4.59
N PHE A 55 -4.12 2.81 5.30
CA PHE A 55 -3.23 3.45 6.28
C PHE A 55 -2.24 4.41 5.62
N LEU A 56 -1.76 4.11 4.41
CA LEU A 56 -0.95 5.06 3.64
C LEU A 56 -1.74 6.34 3.28
N VAL A 57 -3.01 6.21 2.87
CA VAL A 57 -3.89 7.38 2.65
C VAL A 57 -4.04 8.20 3.92
N ILE A 58 -4.33 7.53 5.05
CA ILE A 58 -4.52 8.23 6.33
C ILE A 58 -3.21 8.89 6.79
N LYS A 59 -2.05 8.23 6.63
CA LYS A 59 -0.73 8.78 6.98
C LYS A 59 -0.49 10.11 6.25
N ASN A 60 -0.84 10.18 4.97
CA ASN A 60 -0.73 11.41 4.19
C ASN A 60 -1.71 12.49 4.63
N ARG A 61 -2.96 12.12 4.91
CA ARG A 61 -3.98 13.08 5.37
C ARG A 61 -3.67 13.64 6.75
N ILE A 62 -3.09 12.88 7.66
CA ILE A 62 -2.65 13.35 8.98
C ILE A 62 -1.70 14.56 8.86
N LYS A 63 -0.76 14.53 7.91
CA LYS A 63 0.18 15.63 7.66
C LYS A 63 -0.50 16.89 7.11
N GLU A 64 -1.54 16.72 6.31
CA GLU A 64 -2.29 17.82 5.68
C GLU A 64 -3.38 18.39 6.60
N GLU A 65 -3.75 17.65 7.65
CA GLU A 65 -4.92 17.92 8.49
C GLU A 65 -4.57 17.97 9.99
N PRO A 66 -3.59 18.79 10.40
CA PRO A 66 -3.05 18.80 11.77
C PRO A 66 -4.09 19.11 12.84
N GLU A 67 -5.16 19.84 12.50
CA GLU A 67 -6.26 20.14 13.42
C GLU A 67 -7.03 18.88 13.84
N TYR A 68 -7.16 17.88 12.97
CA TYR A 68 -7.79 16.60 13.32
C TYR A 68 -6.88 15.77 14.23
N VAL A 69 -5.56 15.83 14.00
CA VAL A 69 -4.54 15.18 14.84
C VAL A 69 -4.57 15.76 16.26
N LYS A 70 -4.58 17.10 16.37
CA LYS A 70 -4.69 17.84 17.64
C LYS A 70 -5.99 17.52 18.39
N ARG A 71 -7.09 17.28 17.67
CA ARG A 71 -8.36 16.87 18.27
C ARG A 71 -8.33 15.41 18.72
N LEU A 72 -7.61 14.51 18.04
CA LEU A 72 -7.58 13.08 18.35
C LEU A 72 -6.80 12.80 19.64
N ARG A 73 -5.47 13.05 19.65
CA ARG A 73 -4.53 12.84 20.78
C ARG A 73 -4.63 11.47 21.44
N VAL A 74 -4.57 10.42 20.63
CA VAL A 74 -4.72 9.02 21.06
C VAL A 74 -3.69 8.13 20.36
N VAL A 75 -3.28 7.06 21.05
CA VAL A 75 -2.54 5.93 20.47
C VAL A 75 -3.50 4.77 20.20
N PHE A 76 -3.79 4.50 18.94
CA PHE A 76 -4.56 3.32 18.51
C PHE A 76 -3.64 2.22 18.03
N GLN A 77 -3.89 0.99 18.46
CA GLN A 77 -3.35 -0.21 17.82
C GLN A 77 -4.46 -0.92 17.05
N PHE A 78 -4.17 -1.29 15.81
CA PHE A 78 -5.06 -2.03 14.92
C PHE A 78 -4.47 -3.42 14.67
N ASN A 79 -5.15 -4.45 15.16
CA ASN A 79 -4.85 -5.84 14.88
C ASN A 79 -5.70 -6.28 13.69
N MET A 80 -5.11 -6.25 12.51
CA MET A 80 -5.78 -6.57 11.26
C MET A 80 -5.84 -8.08 11.08
N LEU A 81 -7.04 -8.58 10.80
CA LEU A 81 -7.28 -9.96 10.43
C LEU A 81 -7.49 -10.08 8.92
N LYS A 82 -7.20 -11.24 8.35
CA LYS A 82 -7.66 -11.63 7.02
C LYS A 82 -8.30 -13.00 7.12
N ASN A 83 -9.57 -13.10 6.71
CA ASN A 83 -10.36 -14.31 6.90
C ASN A 83 -10.35 -14.77 8.37
N ASN A 84 -10.49 -13.81 9.29
CA ASN A 84 -10.43 -14.01 10.75
C ASN A 84 -9.09 -14.52 11.32
N GLN A 85 -8.01 -14.57 10.53
CA GLN A 85 -6.66 -14.92 11.00
C GLN A 85 -5.79 -13.68 11.15
N PRO A 86 -4.89 -13.59 12.16
CA PRO A 86 -3.97 -12.46 12.29
C PRO A 86 -3.15 -12.23 11.01
N ALA A 87 -3.16 -11.00 10.50
CA ALA A 87 -2.52 -10.67 9.23
C ALA A 87 -1.54 -9.49 9.34
N ALA A 88 -1.89 -8.45 10.10
CA ALA A 88 -0.99 -7.32 10.34
C ALA A 88 -1.30 -6.61 11.67
N THR A 89 -0.34 -5.82 12.14
CA THR A 89 -0.57 -4.84 13.20
C THR A 89 -0.17 -3.47 12.67
N TRP A 90 -0.98 -2.46 12.97
CA TRP A 90 -0.69 -1.05 12.66
C TRP A 90 -0.90 -0.20 13.90
N THR A 91 -0.16 0.89 14.02
CA THR A 91 -0.33 1.87 15.10
C THR A 91 -0.55 3.25 14.50
N CYS A 92 -1.53 3.97 15.04
CA CYS A 92 -1.72 5.40 14.82
C CYS A 92 -1.42 6.13 16.14
N ASP A 93 -0.29 6.83 16.21
CA ASP A 93 0.13 7.61 17.35
C ASP A 93 -0.05 9.11 17.06
N THR A 94 -1.09 9.70 17.64
CA THR A 94 -1.35 11.15 17.59
C THR A 94 -1.15 11.84 18.94
N LYS A 95 -0.64 11.09 19.93
CA LYS A 95 -0.52 11.51 21.32
C LYS A 95 0.93 11.80 21.69
N SER A 96 1.80 10.82 21.47
CA SER A 96 3.25 10.93 21.72
C SER A 96 3.95 11.61 20.54
N CYS A 97 3.44 11.41 19.32
CA CYS A 97 3.84 12.18 18.14
C CYS A 97 2.88 13.35 17.93
N ILE A 98 3.36 14.58 18.11
CA ILE A 98 2.50 15.78 18.05
C ILE A 98 1.93 16.01 16.64
N GLU A 99 2.73 15.70 15.62
CA GLU A 99 2.36 15.80 14.19
C GLU A 99 1.52 14.61 13.72
N GLY A 100 1.47 13.54 14.53
CA GLY A 100 0.80 12.29 14.19
C GLY A 100 1.66 11.39 13.32
N ASP A 101 1.68 10.10 13.65
CA ASP A 101 2.39 9.08 12.88
C ASP A 101 1.52 7.83 12.73
N ILE A 102 1.60 7.19 11.56
CA ILE A 102 1.01 5.88 11.29
C ILE A 102 2.11 4.97 10.79
N TYR A 103 2.29 3.84 11.47
CA TYR A 103 3.35 2.89 11.16
C TYR A 103 2.91 1.45 11.41
N LYS A 104 3.55 0.54 10.68
CA LYS A 104 3.32 -0.90 10.81
C LYS A 104 3.99 -1.41 12.09
N GLY A 105 3.30 -2.31 12.78
CA GLY A 105 3.73 -2.89 14.05
C GLY A 105 2.98 -2.35 15.28
N PRO A 106 3.27 -2.93 16.46
CA PRO A 106 2.70 -2.48 17.73
C PRO A 106 3.24 -1.09 18.12
N PRO A 107 2.65 -0.43 19.14
CA PRO A 107 3.17 0.83 19.67
C PRO A 107 4.68 0.76 19.96
N LYS A 108 5.39 1.86 19.68
CA LYS A 108 6.85 1.96 19.90
C LYS A 108 7.16 1.72 21.39
N PRO A 109 8.35 1.20 21.75
CA PRO A 109 8.72 0.99 23.15
C PRO A 109 8.49 2.24 24.01
N GLY A 110 7.89 2.06 25.18
CA GLY A 110 7.50 3.16 26.07
C GLY A 110 6.15 3.82 25.75
N CYS A 111 5.55 3.52 24.59
CA CYS A 111 4.20 3.96 24.22
C CYS A 111 3.18 2.86 24.48
N LYS A 112 2.03 3.19 25.10
CA LYS A 112 0.92 2.25 25.34
C LYS A 112 -0.28 2.66 24.50
N ALA A 113 -0.92 1.68 23.84
CA ALA A 113 -2.17 1.92 23.15
C ALA A 113 -3.29 2.27 24.16
N ASP A 114 -3.98 3.38 23.91
CA ASP A 114 -5.17 3.76 24.68
C ASP A 114 -6.40 2.94 24.23
N CYS A 115 -6.38 2.49 22.97
CA CYS A 115 -7.43 1.68 22.36
C CYS A 115 -6.83 0.68 21.36
N ILE A 116 -7.25 -0.59 21.45
CA ILE A 116 -6.84 -1.67 20.56
C ILE A 116 -8.08 -2.17 19.81
N LEU A 117 -8.07 -2.05 18.49
CA LEU A 117 -9.11 -2.58 17.61
C LEU A 117 -8.62 -3.89 16.97
N THR A 118 -9.42 -4.94 17.00
CA THR A 118 -9.20 -6.16 16.20
C THR A 118 -10.34 -6.31 15.20
N VAL A 119 -10.03 -6.31 13.91
CA VAL A 119 -11.03 -6.26 12.83
C VAL A 119 -10.50 -6.94 11.56
N ASP A 120 -11.39 -7.55 10.78
CA ASP A 120 -11.04 -8.09 9.46
C ASP A 120 -10.79 -6.98 8.44
N ASP A 121 -9.79 -7.17 7.60
CA ASP A 121 -9.34 -6.24 6.55
C ASP A 121 -10.49 -5.71 5.69
N ASP A 122 -11.39 -6.59 5.25
CA ASP A 122 -12.50 -6.21 4.39
C ASP A 122 -13.59 -5.42 5.14
N ASP A 123 -13.81 -5.72 6.41
CA ASP A 123 -14.76 -4.97 7.25
C ASP A 123 -14.20 -3.62 7.67
N TRP A 124 -12.89 -3.52 7.94
CA TRP A 124 -12.21 -2.26 8.21
C TRP A 124 -12.36 -1.28 7.04
N VAL A 125 -12.08 -1.74 5.82
CA VAL A 125 -12.28 -0.92 4.62
C VAL A 125 -13.72 -0.46 4.49
N LYS A 126 -14.69 -1.37 4.62
CA LYS A 126 -16.12 -1.01 4.54
C LYS A 126 -16.53 0.01 5.60
N ILE A 127 -15.98 -0.06 6.81
CA ILE A 127 -16.21 0.93 7.86
C ILE A 127 -15.66 2.29 7.45
N MET A 128 -14.41 2.32 6.99
CA MET A 128 -13.72 3.56 6.66
C MET A 128 -14.29 4.22 5.40
N VAL A 129 -14.79 3.45 4.44
CA VAL A 129 -15.52 3.99 3.28
C VAL A 129 -17.01 4.24 3.54
N GLY A 130 -17.50 4.00 4.76
CA GLY A 130 -18.89 4.27 5.16
C GLY A 130 -19.92 3.27 4.63
N LYS A 131 -19.48 2.16 4.03
CA LYS A 131 -20.35 1.06 3.55
C LYS A 131 -20.79 0.12 4.67
N LEU A 132 -20.12 0.16 5.83
CA LEU A 132 -20.48 -0.57 7.02
C LEU A 132 -20.49 0.38 8.23
N ASN A 133 -21.64 0.53 8.88
CA ASN A 133 -21.73 1.34 10.08
C ASN A 133 -20.96 0.63 11.23
N PRO A 134 -20.08 1.34 11.97
CA PRO A 134 -19.24 0.72 13.00
C PRO A 134 -20.03 0.22 14.21
N GLN A 135 -21.12 0.89 14.61
CA GLN A 135 -21.97 0.41 15.71
C GLN A 135 -22.65 -0.90 15.32
N ARG A 136 -23.16 -0.99 14.08
CA ARG A 136 -23.73 -2.23 13.55
C ARG A 136 -22.69 -3.34 13.45
N ALA A 137 -21.49 -3.05 12.96
CA ALA A 137 -20.41 -4.01 12.88
C ALA A 137 -20.01 -4.55 14.26
N PHE A 138 -19.96 -3.67 15.28
CA PHE A 138 -19.73 -4.09 16.66
C PHE A 138 -20.82 -5.02 17.17
N MET A 139 -22.11 -4.67 16.98
CA MET A 139 -23.23 -5.55 17.37
C MET A 139 -23.20 -6.91 16.66
N MET A 140 -22.71 -6.95 15.43
CA MET A 140 -22.52 -8.19 14.65
C MET A 140 -21.23 -8.94 15.01
N SER A 141 -20.50 -8.51 16.04
CA SER A 141 -19.21 -9.10 16.46
C SER A 141 -18.12 -9.09 15.37
N LYS A 142 -18.22 -8.20 14.38
CA LYS A 142 -17.26 -8.08 13.26
C LYS A 142 -15.93 -7.45 13.67
N PHE A 143 -15.90 -6.75 14.79
CA PHE A 143 -14.67 -6.29 15.40
C PHE A 143 -14.75 -6.31 16.93
N LYS A 144 -13.58 -6.35 17.56
CA LYS A 144 -13.41 -6.32 19.02
C LYS A 144 -12.61 -5.08 19.42
N ILE A 145 -12.97 -4.48 20.54
CA ILE A 145 -12.23 -3.34 21.12
C ILE A 145 -11.71 -3.74 22.49
N LYS A 146 -10.46 -3.38 22.79
CA LYS A 146 -9.91 -3.35 24.15
C LYS A 146 -9.48 -1.91 24.47
N GLY A 147 -9.65 -1.48 25.71
CA GLY A 147 -9.37 -0.10 26.14
C GLY A 147 -10.59 0.81 26.03
N ASN A 148 -10.37 2.10 25.79
CA ASN A 148 -11.46 3.09 25.82
C ASN A 148 -12.24 3.13 24.49
N ILE A 149 -13.43 2.51 24.49
CA ILE A 149 -14.34 2.43 23.33
C ILE A 149 -14.73 3.81 22.79
N MET A 150 -14.85 4.83 23.66
CA MET A 150 -15.27 6.17 23.24
C MET A 150 -14.23 6.83 22.33
N LEU A 151 -12.96 6.42 22.41
CA LEU A 151 -11.90 6.89 21.51
C LEU A 151 -12.13 6.40 20.09
N LEU A 152 -12.65 5.19 19.88
CA LEU A 152 -12.98 4.70 18.55
C LEU A 152 -14.16 5.47 17.94
N GLN A 153 -15.17 5.82 18.74
CA GLN A 153 -16.27 6.67 18.29
C GLN A 153 -15.77 8.05 17.89
N LYS A 154 -14.85 8.63 18.65
CA LYS A 154 -14.17 9.89 18.32
C LYS A 154 -13.39 9.80 17.02
N LEU A 155 -12.58 8.74 16.82
CA LEU A 155 -11.88 8.50 15.56
C LEU A 155 -12.84 8.46 14.38
N TYR A 156 -13.92 7.68 14.50
CA TYR A 156 -14.93 7.56 13.45
C TYR A 156 -15.62 8.89 13.14
N ALA A 157 -16.01 9.66 14.16
CA ALA A 157 -16.65 10.97 13.98
C ALA A 157 -15.72 11.95 13.24
N LEU A 158 -14.44 12.01 13.62
CA LEU A 158 -13.43 12.86 12.99
C LEU A 158 -13.17 12.44 11.53
N TRP A 159 -13.02 11.13 11.29
CA TRP A 159 -12.84 10.60 9.94
C TRP A 159 -14.05 10.90 9.04
N PHE A 160 -15.26 10.73 9.55
CA PHE A 160 -16.47 11.02 8.79
C PHE A 160 -16.66 12.52 8.53
N GLU A 161 -16.29 13.37 9.48
CA GLU A 161 -16.25 14.83 9.28
C GLU A 161 -15.28 15.21 8.15
N LEU A 162 -14.08 14.61 8.14
CA LEU A 162 -13.05 14.79 7.11
C LEU A 162 -13.60 14.41 5.72
N ARG A 163 -14.22 13.22 5.62
CA ARG A 163 -14.84 12.74 4.38
C ARG A 163 -15.95 13.64 3.89
N ARG A 164 -16.87 14.06 4.78
CA ARG A 164 -18.00 14.93 4.44
C ARG A 164 -17.55 16.29 3.90
N LYS A 165 -16.39 16.78 4.36
CA LYS A 165 -15.76 18.01 3.86
C LYS A 165 -15.02 17.83 2.54
N GLY A 166 -15.04 16.64 1.93
CA GLY A 166 -14.34 16.37 0.67
C GLY A 166 -12.81 16.36 0.81
N LYS A 167 -12.28 16.16 2.02
CA LYS A 167 -10.84 16.15 2.31
C LYS A 167 -10.19 14.77 2.11
N THR A 168 -10.88 13.83 1.47
CA THR A 168 -10.35 12.48 1.16
C THR A 168 -10.72 11.99 -0.26
N PRO A 169 -10.55 12.79 -1.32
CA PRO A 169 -10.85 12.39 -2.70
C PRO A 169 -10.16 11.09 -3.16
N GLU A 170 -9.01 10.71 -2.57
CA GLU A 170 -8.34 9.44 -2.88
C GLU A 170 -9.27 8.27 -2.59
N ILE A 171 -10.00 8.33 -1.47
CA ILE A 171 -10.91 7.27 -1.05
C ILE A 171 -12.01 7.09 -2.08
N ASP A 172 -12.57 8.18 -2.59
CA ASP A 172 -13.65 8.11 -3.57
C ASP A 172 -13.15 7.52 -4.91
N LEU A 173 -11.89 7.78 -5.29
CA LEU A 173 -11.27 7.22 -6.49
C LEU A 173 -10.99 5.71 -6.37
N ILE A 174 -10.51 5.23 -5.21
CA ILE A 174 -10.15 3.81 -5.04
C ILE A 174 -11.27 2.96 -4.44
N GLN A 175 -12.38 3.56 -3.99
CA GLN A 175 -13.42 2.87 -3.19
C GLN A 175 -13.91 1.59 -3.87
N GLU A 176 -14.12 1.62 -5.18
CA GLU A 176 -14.62 0.48 -5.95
C GLU A 176 -13.68 -0.72 -5.80
N ILE A 177 -12.40 -0.55 -6.13
CA ILE A 177 -11.37 -1.59 -6.02
C ILE A 177 -11.28 -2.08 -4.56
N MET A 178 -11.23 -1.14 -3.61
CA MET A 178 -11.06 -1.48 -2.20
C MET A 178 -12.25 -2.25 -1.62
N VAL A 179 -13.47 -2.02 -2.08
CA VAL A 179 -14.67 -2.70 -1.56
C VAL A 179 -14.96 -4.00 -2.30
N GLU A 180 -14.81 -4.00 -3.61
CA GLU A 180 -15.36 -5.04 -4.48
C GLU A 180 -14.34 -6.10 -4.91
N GLU A 181 -13.04 -5.80 -4.81
CA GLU A 181 -12.00 -6.67 -5.35
C GLU A 181 -11.01 -7.15 -4.30
N GLN A 182 -10.23 -8.17 -4.64
CA GLN A 182 -9.07 -8.60 -3.86
C GLN A 182 -7.80 -7.98 -4.45
N LEU A 183 -6.94 -7.44 -3.59
CA LEU A 183 -5.61 -6.98 -3.99
C LEU A 183 -4.69 -8.20 -4.16
N MET A 184 -3.85 -8.16 -5.18
CA MET A 184 -2.95 -9.26 -5.52
C MET A 184 -1.72 -9.32 -4.59
N PRO A 185 -1.54 -10.40 -3.80
CA PRO A 185 -0.30 -10.61 -3.06
C PRO A 185 0.89 -10.75 -4.00
N GLY A 186 2.03 -10.15 -3.62
CA GLY A 186 3.27 -10.15 -4.38
C GLY A 186 3.30 -9.16 -5.54
N LEU A 187 2.33 -8.25 -5.67
CA LEU A 187 2.27 -7.27 -6.74
C LEU A 187 2.43 -5.86 -6.16
N LYS A 188 3.58 -5.20 -6.41
CA LYS A 188 3.92 -3.87 -5.87
C LYS A 188 3.03 -2.78 -6.45
N SER A 189 2.53 -2.97 -7.67
CA SER A 189 1.65 -2.03 -8.34
C SER A 189 0.32 -1.81 -7.62
N GLU A 190 -0.10 -2.71 -6.72
CA GLU A 190 -1.24 -2.50 -5.82
C GLU A 190 -1.01 -1.27 -4.91
N ALA A 191 0.21 -1.10 -4.40
CA ALA A 191 0.61 0.09 -3.65
C ALA A 191 0.95 1.27 -4.58
N MET A 192 1.46 1.03 -5.78
CA MET A 192 1.73 2.12 -6.72
C MET A 192 0.46 2.80 -7.25
N ALA A 193 -0.66 2.07 -7.31
CA ALA A 193 -1.96 2.64 -7.66
C ALA A 193 -2.32 3.83 -6.74
N ILE A 194 -2.01 3.74 -5.43
CA ILE A 194 -2.29 4.85 -4.52
C ILE A 194 -1.37 6.06 -4.74
N GLU A 195 -0.11 5.85 -5.17
CA GLU A 195 0.79 6.95 -5.53
C GLU A 195 0.26 7.72 -6.76
N ILE A 196 -0.26 7.02 -7.77
CA ILE A 196 -0.88 7.63 -8.94
C ILE A 196 -2.12 8.44 -8.53
N VAL A 197 -3.01 7.84 -7.72
CA VAL A 197 -4.21 8.51 -7.22
C VAL A 197 -3.87 9.74 -6.38
N GLN A 198 -2.84 9.67 -5.54
CA GLN A 198 -2.38 10.82 -4.76
C GLN A 198 -1.86 11.94 -5.65
N ARG A 199 -1.12 11.63 -6.72
CA ARG A 199 -0.71 12.65 -7.70
C ARG A 199 -1.90 13.34 -8.34
N ILE A 200 -2.90 12.58 -8.81
CA ILE A 200 -4.14 13.14 -9.37
C ILE A 200 -4.79 14.11 -8.38
N VAL A 201 -4.87 13.73 -7.11
CA VAL A 201 -5.48 14.57 -6.07
C VAL A 201 -4.64 15.81 -5.75
N LYS A 202 -3.32 15.68 -5.64
CA LYS A 202 -2.42 16.78 -5.25
C LYS A 202 -2.07 17.72 -6.40
N MET A 203 -2.30 17.31 -7.63
CA MET A 203 -2.04 18.10 -8.83
C MET A 203 -3.34 18.28 -9.64
N PRO A 204 -4.30 19.10 -9.17
CA PRO A 204 -5.60 19.27 -9.83
C PRO A 204 -5.50 19.72 -11.30
N HIS A 205 -4.45 20.48 -11.64
CA HIS A 205 -4.19 20.90 -13.03
C HIS A 205 -4.06 19.71 -13.99
N LEU A 206 -3.65 18.51 -13.53
CA LEU A 206 -3.62 17.32 -14.38
C LEU A 206 -5.01 16.96 -14.90
N ALA A 207 -6.06 17.17 -14.10
CA ALA A 207 -7.44 16.92 -14.52
C ALA A 207 -7.96 17.98 -15.51
N GLU A 208 -7.29 19.14 -15.59
CA GLU A 208 -7.60 20.22 -16.54
C GLU A 208 -6.82 20.09 -17.85
N THR A 209 -5.65 19.44 -17.82
CA THR A 209 -4.76 19.33 -18.99
C THR A 209 -4.83 17.99 -19.71
N ILE A 210 -5.09 16.89 -18.99
CA ILE A 210 -5.19 15.56 -19.58
C ILE A 210 -6.63 15.31 -20.03
N ASP A 211 -6.82 15.08 -21.32
CA ASP A 211 -8.12 14.68 -21.92
C ASP A 211 -8.00 13.30 -22.60
N ALA A 212 -8.01 12.24 -21.78
CA ALA A 212 -7.75 10.88 -22.24
C ALA A 212 -8.26 9.80 -21.28
N ASN A 213 -8.62 8.65 -21.87
CA ASN A 213 -8.71 7.38 -21.17
C ASN A 213 -7.37 6.65 -21.25
N ILE A 214 -6.64 6.59 -20.13
CA ILE A 214 -5.31 6.00 -20.05
C ILE A 214 -5.41 4.61 -19.43
N GLN A 215 -4.98 3.59 -20.15
CA GLN A 215 -4.90 2.22 -19.61
C GLN A 215 -3.46 1.88 -19.20
N LEU A 216 -3.32 1.29 -18.02
CA LEU A 216 -2.04 0.78 -17.52
C LEU A 216 -2.13 -0.73 -17.30
N ASN A 217 -1.45 -1.49 -18.15
CA ASN A 217 -1.28 -2.93 -18.05
C ASN A 217 -0.04 -3.23 -17.21
N ILE A 218 -0.23 -4.00 -16.14
CA ILE A 218 0.89 -4.46 -15.31
C ILE A 218 1.19 -5.91 -15.61
N LEU A 219 2.45 -6.16 -15.94
CA LEU A 219 3.01 -7.48 -16.10
C LEU A 219 3.76 -7.89 -14.82
N LYS A 220 3.81 -9.19 -14.57
CA LYS A 220 4.76 -9.79 -13.65
C LYS A 220 5.32 -11.04 -14.33
N ASP A 221 6.64 -11.08 -14.48
CA ASP A 221 7.32 -12.15 -15.21
C ASP A 221 6.72 -12.30 -16.62
N THR A 222 6.48 -11.18 -17.31
CA THR A 222 5.85 -11.07 -18.65
C THR A 222 4.37 -11.45 -18.72
N LYS A 223 3.77 -11.93 -17.63
CA LYS A 223 2.36 -12.29 -17.57
C LYS A 223 1.51 -11.10 -17.15
N LEU A 224 0.43 -10.83 -17.89
CA LEU A 224 -0.54 -9.81 -17.52
C LEU A 224 -1.25 -10.15 -16.19
N MET A 225 -1.07 -9.28 -15.19
CA MET A 225 -1.64 -9.46 -13.85
C MET A 225 -2.83 -8.54 -13.60
N THR A 226 -2.72 -7.26 -13.96
CA THR A 226 -3.81 -6.29 -13.76
C THR A 226 -3.85 -5.25 -14.87
N LYS A 227 -5.02 -4.66 -15.08
CA LYS A 227 -5.21 -3.50 -15.95
C LYS A 227 -5.93 -2.42 -15.16
N TYR A 228 -5.35 -1.23 -15.09
CA TYR A 228 -6.00 -0.04 -14.57
C TYR A 228 -6.46 0.86 -15.70
N LEU A 229 -7.56 1.57 -15.48
CA LEU A 229 -8.04 2.65 -16.32
C LEU A 229 -8.06 3.93 -15.50
N ILE A 230 -7.44 4.97 -16.05
CA ILE A 230 -7.40 6.31 -15.48
C ILE A 230 -8.12 7.21 -16.47
N GLY A 231 -9.33 7.64 -16.12
CA GLY A 231 -10.12 8.55 -16.94
C GLY A 231 -9.89 9.99 -16.49
N MET A 232 -9.35 10.82 -17.38
CA MET A 232 -9.05 12.22 -17.11
C MET A 232 -9.68 13.06 -18.22
N HIS A 233 -10.58 13.96 -17.87
CA HIS A 233 -11.27 14.82 -18.83
C HIS A 233 -11.55 16.18 -18.18
N PRO A 234 -11.21 17.31 -18.85
CA PRO A 234 -11.46 18.64 -18.31
C PRO A 234 -12.92 18.85 -17.88
N GLY A 235 -13.10 19.40 -16.68
CA GLY A 235 -14.43 19.65 -16.09
C GLY A 235 -15.16 18.41 -15.56
N LYS A 236 -14.56 17.21 -15.63
CA LYS A 236 -15.08 15.99 -15.03
C LYS A 236 -14.23 15.55 -13.85
N LYS A 237 -14.82 14.80 -12.93
CA LYS A 237 -14.06 14.13 -11.87
C LYS A 237 -13.18 13.05 -12.50
N PRO A 238 -11.91 12.92 -12.07
CA PRO A 238 -11.08 11.79 -12.46
C PRO A 238 -11.74 10.45 -12.11
N GLU A 239 -11.46 9.43 -12.92
CA GLU A 239 -11.84 8.05 -12.67
C GLU A 239 -10.60 7.18 -12.48
N PHE A 240 -10.65 6.24 -11.54
CA PHE A 240 -9.63 5.21 -11.37
C PHE A 240 -10.31 3.86 -11.20
N ARG A 241 -10.21 2.97 -12.18
CA ARG A 241 -10.89 1.67 -12.20
C ARG A 241 -9.92 0.54 -12.49
N ARG A 242 -10.23 -0.68 -12.04
CA ARG A 242 -9.56 -1.90 -12.49
C ARG A 242 -10.41 -2.55 -13.59
N LEU A 243 -9.80 -2.78 -14.75
CA LEU A 243 -10.44 -3.45 -15.88
C LEU A 243 -10.18 -4.96 -15.92
N TYR A 244 -9.12 -5.41 -15.26
CA TYR A 244 -8.72 -6.82 -15.24
C TYR A 244 -7.99 -7.15 -13.95
N ASN A 245 -8.30 -8.31 -13.38
CA ASN A 245 -7.68 -8.87 -12.19
C ASN A 245 -7.39 -10.35 -12.44
N ALA A 246 -6.12 -10.74 -12.46
CA ALA A 246 -5.72 -12.11 -12.78
C ALA A 246 -6.14 -13.16 -11.72
N LEU A 247 -6.52 -12.73 -10.50
CA LEU A 247 -7.05 -13.64 -9.49
C LEU A 247 -8.48 -14.11 -9.81
N LEU A 248 -9.20 -13.37 -10.65
CA LEU A 248 -10.59 -13.66 -10.98
C LEU A 248 -10.67 -14.54 -12.23
N SER A 249 -11.45 -15.61 -12.12
CA SER A 249 -11.89 -16.40 -13.27
C SER A 249 -12.69 -15.53 -14.27
N ASN A 250 -12.87 -16.03 -15.49
CA ASN A 250 -13.66 -15.32 -16.50
C ASN A 250 -15.10 -15.09 -16.03
N GLU A 251 -15.68 -16.05 -15.28
CA GLU A 251 -17.04 -15.95 -14.76
C GLU A 251 -17.14 -14.92 -13.63
N GLU A 252 -16.21 -14.94 -12.67
CA GLU A 252 -16.16 -13.93 -11.59
C GLU A 252 -15.99 -12.51 -12.16
N ARG A 253 -15.14 -12.34 -13.19
CA ARG A 253 -14.99 -11.05 -13.88
C ARG A 253 -16.28 -10.58 -14.53
N LYS A 254 -17.02 -11.49 -15.17
CA LYS A 254 -18.31 -11.17 -15.80
C LYS A 254 -19.34 -10.76 -14.76
N GLN A 255 -19.42 -11.48 -13.64
CA GLN A 255 -20.33 -11.16 -12.53
C GLN A 255 -19.98 -9.82 -11.88
N LEU A 256 -18.70 -9.56 -11.62
CA LEU A 256 -18.24 -8.28 -11.09
C LEU A 256 -18.57 -7.14 -12.06
N SER A 257 -18.30 -7.30 -13.36
CA SER A 257 -18.62 -6.29 -14.37
C SER A 257 -20.12 -5.94 -14.39
N GLN A 258 -21.00 -6.96 -14.32
CA GLN A 258 -22.44 -6.75 -14.25
C GLN A 258 -22.87 -6.05 -12.96
N LYS A 259 -22.25 -6.40 -11.82
CA LYS A 259 -22.50 -5.75 -10.54
C LYS A 259 -22.14 -4.26 -10.59
N LEU A 260 -20.96 -3.94 -11.14
CA LEU A 260 -20.45 -2.58 -11.24
C LEU A 260 -21.32 -1.71 -12.17
N GLN A 261 -21.73 -2.24 -13.34
CA GLN A 261 -22.63 -1.56 -14.28
C GLN A 261 -23.98 -1.20 -13.62
N ARG A 262 -24.56 -2.11 -12.85
CA ARG A 262 -25.82 -1.85 -12.12
C ARG A 262 -25.68 -0.79 -11.04
N SER A 263 -24.50 -0.68 -10.41
CA SER A 263 -24.25 0.28 -9.33
C SER A 263 -23.89 1.69 -9.80
N THR A 264 -23.46 1.86 -11.04
CA THR A 264 -22.87 3.12 -11.53
C THR A 264 -23.69 3.81 -12.63
N GLU A 265 -24.78 3.20 -13.13
CA GLU A 265 -25.45 3.61 -14.38
C GLU A 265 -24.47 3.79 -15.57
N ALA A 266 -23.25 3.26 -15.45
CA ALA A 266 -22.19 3.46 -16.41
C ALA A 266 -22.27 2.42 -17.53
N THR A 267 -22.09 2.91 -18.76
CA THR A 267 -21.84 2.10 -19.95
C THR A 267 -20.56 1.26 -19.79
N VAL A 268 -20.38 0.27 -20.67
CA VAL A 268 -19.12 -0.49 -20.85
C VAL A 268 -17.91 0.45 -20.69
N ALA A 269 -16.88 0.00 -19.95
CA ALA A 269 -15.68 0.80 -19.71
C ALA A 269 -15.18 1.44 -21.02
N PRO A 270 -14.86 2.74 -21.02
CA PRO A 270 -14.51 3.45 -22.24
C PRO A 270 -13.25 2.83 -22.87
N LYS A 271 -13.19 2.89 -24.19
CA LYS A 271 -12.00 2.45 -24.93
C LYS A 271 -10.83 3.34 -24.55
N ALA A 272 -9.68 2.73 -24.24
CA ALA A 272 -8.46 3.46 -23.96
C ALA A 272 -7.99 4.25 -25.20
N ASP A 273 -7.61 5.50 -24.98
CA ASP A 273 -6.96 6.37 -25.97
C ASP A 273 -5.47 6.06 -26.09
N ILE A 274 -4.84 5.70 -24.96
CA ILE A 274 -3.44 5.30 -24.85
C ILE A 274 -3.31 4.15 -23.85
N ILE A 275 -2.43 3.20 -24.16
CA ILE A 275 -2.16 2.03 -23.34
C ILE A 275 -0.67 1.98 -23.02
N PHE A 276 -0.36 1.90 -21.73
CA PHE A 276 0.97 1.65 -21.19
C PHE A 276 1.05 0.20 -20.73
N THR A 277 2.09 -0.53 -21.13
CA THR A 277 2.36 -1.88 -20.61
C THR A 277 3.76 -1.92 -20.01
N ILE A 278 3.86 -2.33 -18.75
CA ILE A 278 5.08 -2.26 -17.95
C ILE A 278 5.16 -3.42 -16.95
N GLU A 279 6.38 -3.88 -16.64
CA GLU A 279 6.61 -4.83 -15.54
C GLU A 279 6.39 -4.17 -14.17
N ASP A 280 5.95 -4.96 -13.19
CA ASP A 280 5.62 -4.50 -11.84
C ASP A 280 6.79 -3.75 -11.16
N ASP A 281 8.01 -4.27 -11.30
CA ASP A 281 9.23 -3.65 -10.77
C ASP A 281 9.55 -2.34 -11.51
N ASP A 282 9.36 -2.32 -12.82
CA ASP A 282 9.66 -1.16 -13.66
C ASP A 282 8.72 0.00 -13.36
N LEU A 283 7.44 -0.28 -13.08
CA LEU A 283 6.48 0.74 -12.63
C LEU A 283 6.97 1.41 -11.35
N VAL A 284 7.48 0.64 -10.38
CA VAL A 284 8.04 1.19 -9.15
C VAL A 284 9.19 2.15 -9.48
N LEU A 285 10.14 1.73 -10.31
CA LEU A 285 11.30 2.57 -10.65
C LEU A 285 10.89 3.86 -11.37
N VAL A 286 9.86 3.80 -12.22
CA VAL A 286 9.30 4.97 -12.89
C VAL A 286 8.62 5.91 -11.89
N ILE A 287 7.74 5.39 -11.04
CA ILE A 287 7.03 6.16 -10.01
C ILE A 287 7.99 6.76 -8.99
N TYR A 288 9.10 6.09 -8.70
CA TYR A 288 10.13 6.61 -7.81
C TYR A 288 11.08 7.61 -8.51
N GLY A 289 10.90 7.85 -9.81
CA GLY A 289 11.74 8.74 -10.60
C GLY A 289 13.18 8.23 -10.80
N ILE A 290 13.46 7.00 -10.38
CA ILE A 290 14.75 6.30 -10.55
C ILE A 290 14.98 6.02 -12.04
N TYR A 291 13.89 5.73 -12.76
CA TYR A 291 13.91 5.52 -14.20
C TYR A 291 12.94 6.49 -14.89
N LYS A 292 13.38 7.20 -15.92
CA LYS A 292 12.53 8.20 -16.61
C LYS A 292 11.55 7.50 -17.55
N VAL A 293 10.35 8.08 -17.74
CA VAL A 293 9.34 7.49 -18.63
C VAL A 293 9.86 7.41 -20.06
N ASN A 294 10.45 8.49 -20.58
CA ASN A 294 10.99 8.50 -21.95
C ASN A 294 12.06 7.42 -22.16
N THR A 295 12.98 7.28 -21.19
CA THR A 295 14.00 6.21 -21.24
C THR A 295 13.36 4.82 -21.18
N ALA A 296 12.30 4.63 -20.39
CA ALA A 296 11.56 3.38 -20.36
C ALA A 296 10.87 3.04 -21.69
N ILE A 297 10.36 4.05 -22.39
CA ILE A 297 9.76 3.89 -23.72
C ILE A 297 10.86 3.53 -24.74
N GLU A 298 11.94 4.30 -24.78
CA GLU A 298 13.06 4.11 -25.71
C GLU A 298 13.72 2.72 -25.57
N THR A 299 13.81 2.21 -24.35
CA THR A 299 14.39 0.88 -24.06
C THR A 299 13.38 -0.27 -24.13
N GLY A 300 12.10 0.03 -24.40
CA GLY A 300 11.03 -0.98 -24.52
C GLY A 300 10.53 -1.56 -23.19
N ARG A 301 10.98 -1.03 -22.05
CA ARG A 301 10.51 -1.41 -20.70
C ARG A 301 9.09 -0.90 -20.41
N LEU A 302 8.73 0.24 -21.01
CA LEU A 302 7.38 0.77 -21.04
C LEU A 302 6.88 0.77 -22.48
N LYS A 303 6.06 -0.21 -22.83
CA LYS A 303 5.45 -0.27 -24.17
C LYS A 303 4.25 0.67 -24.23
N VAL A 304 4.13 1.38 -25.35
CA VAL A 304 3.04 2.33 -25.59
C VAL A 304 2.28 1.91 -26.83
N GLU A 305 0.95 1.90 -26.73
CA GLU A 305 0.03 1.66 -27.84
C GLU A 305 -1.06 2.74 -27.86
N GLY A 306 -1.64 3.03 -29.03
CA GLY A 306 -2.68 4.06 -29.18
C GLY A 306 -2.15 5.42 -29.64
N LYS A 307 -2.71 6.50 -29.10
CA LYS A 307 -2.39 7.88 -29.46
C LYS A 307 -1.08 8.35 -28.81
N PHE A 308 0.02 8.27 -29.53
CA PHE A 308 1.36 8.63 -29.03
C PHE A 308 1.49 10.11 -28.64
N GLU A 309 0.71 11.00 -29.26
CA GLU A 309 0.64 12.43 -28.92
C GLU A 309 0.16 12.69 -27.48
N LEU A 310 -0.50 11.72 -26.84
CA LEU A 310 -0.95 11.81 -25.45
C LEU A 310 0.10 11.38 -24.43
N VAL A 311 1.25 10.82 -24.87
CA VAL A 311 2.31 10.34 -23.97
C VAL A 311 2.80 11.45 -23.04
N ASP A 312 3.06 12.64 -23.59
CA ASP A 312 3.57 13.77 -22.81
C ASP A 312 2.59 14.25 -21.73
N GLN A 313 1.29 14.17 -21.99
CA GLN A 313 0.26 14.50 -21.00
C GLN A 313 0.16 13.40 -19.95
N ALA A 314 0.11 12.14 -20.39
CA ALA A 314 -0.11 10.98 -19.51
C ALA A 314 1.10 10.68 -18.61
N ARG A 315 2.33 10.95 -19.06
CA ARG A 315 3.54 10.67 -18.26
C ARG A 315 3.60 11.47 -16.96
N ALA A 316 2.91 12.59 -16.87
CA ALA A 316 2.80 13.39 -15.64
C ALA A 316 2.17 12.59 -14.48
N LEU A 317 1.42 11.52 -14.76
CA LEU A 317 0.89 10.60 -13.74
C LEU A 317 1.98 9.71 -13.10
N PHE A 318 3.12 9.56 -13.77
CA PHE A 318 4.22 8.69 -13.35
C PHE A 318 5.50 9.47 -12.98
N GLU A 319 5.69 10.67 -13.53
CA GLU A 319 6.92 11.46 -13.37
C GLU A 319 6.87 12.49 -12.24
N GLN A 320 7.07 12.04 -11.00
CA GLN A 320 7.49 12.86 -9.84
C GLN A 320 8.02 11.94 -8.74
N PRO A 321 8.98 12.37 -7.89
CA PRO A 321 9.30 11.62 -6.66
C PRO A 321 8.00 11.29 -5.91
N PRO A 322 7.85 10.07 -5.38
CA PRO A 322 6.65 9.66 -4.68
C PRO A 322 6.42 10.63 -3.54
N ILE A 323 5.17 10.95 -3.29
CA ILE A 323 4.79 11.82 -2.18
C ILE A 323 5.28 11.19 -0.86
N MET A 324 5.39 9.86 -0.83
CA MET A 324 5.87 9.08 0.30
C MET A 324 7.40 8.82 0.32
N ALA A 325 8.20 9.41 -0.58
CA ALA A 325 9.66 9.24 -0.55
C ALA A 325 10.36 10.02 0.60
N ASN A 326 9.68 10.98 1.22
CA ASN A 326 10.17 11.79 2.34
C ASN A 326 9.49 11.43 3.68
N LEU A 327 9.09 10.17 3.87
CA LEU A 327 8.07 9.76 4.84
C LEU A 327 8.45 8.59 5.75
#